data_AF-A0A938EVF9-F1
#
_entry.id   AF-A0A938EVF9-F1
#
_cell.length_a   1.000
_cell.length_b   1.000
_cell.length_c   1.000
_cell.angle_alpha   90.00
_cell.angle_beta   90.00
_cell.angle_gamma   90.00
#
_symmetry.space_group_name_H-M   'P 1'
#
loop_
_entity.id
_entity.type
_entity.pdbx_description
1 polymer ?
#
loop_
_entity_poly.entity_id
_entity_poly.type
_entity_poly.pdbx_seq_one_letter_code
_entity_poly.pdbx_strand_id
1 'polypeptide(L)'
;MHVNGERHDWKFILISMMNTPPAKSRVGTLDAMRGLAIIIMIVDHIFSVLESVGVESNIVEYSRLTATRFSMPLFMIASGIVWGAYGLRLKRWGQVLLLAVALNAMTRLLWPDFNFPEILLVWSALAIFWRLIVRYPIITMIIGYTHTTYWMLPWQGFQPGELAIFLGAGVLISKSSLSWLWKEPRTSRLIEPLAFVGRYPLTIYGGHLAILALIVAAANDRLTSLF
;
A
#
# COMPACT_ATOMS: atom_id res chain seq x y z
N MET A 1 -5.02 16.25 -61.95
CA MET A 1 -4.77 16.64 -60.55
C MET A 1 -5.29 15.53 -59.65
N HIS A 2 -4.41 14.63 -59.21
CA HIS A 2 -4.77 13.55 -58.28
C HIS A 2 -4.41 14.01 -56.87
N VAL A 3 -5.44 14.17 -56.02
CA VAL A 3 -5.29 14.49 -54.60
C VAL A 3 -4.80 13.23 -53.90
N ASN A 4 -3.56 13.26 -53.40
CA ASN A 4 -3.02 12.22 -52.52
C ASN A 4 -3.78 12.26 -51.20
N GLY A 5 -4.53 11.21 -50.91
CA GLY A 5 -5.17 11.01 -49.62
C GLY A 5 -4.11 10.81 -48.54
N GLU A 6 -4.03 11.76 -47.61
CA GLU A 6 -3.27 11.64 -46.38
C GLU A 6 -3.80 10.45 -45.58
N ARG A 7 -3.04 9.35 -45.62
CA ARG A 7 -3.28 8.18 -44.78
C ARG A 7 -2.83 8.58 -43.37
N HIS A 8 -3.71 9.18 -42.58
CA HIS A 8 -3.46 9.47 -41.17
C HIS A 8 -3.12 8.17 -40.44
N ASP A 9 -1.84 8.04 -40.10
CA ASP A 9 -1.23 6.84 -39.56
C ASP A 9 -1.56 6.71 -38.06
N TRP A 10 -2.83 6.39 -37.76
CA TRP A 10 -3.32 6.16 -36.39
C TRP A 10 -2.54 5.06 -35.67
N LYS A 11 -1.88 4.16 -36.40
CA LYS A 11 -0.99 3.14 -35.85
C LYS A 11 0.24 3.76 -35.19
N PHE A 12 0.77 4.87 -35.69
CA PHE A 12 1.93 5.55 -35.10
C PHE A 12 1.59 6.23 -33.77
N ILE A 13 0.39 6.82 -33.64
CA ILE A 13 -0.07 7.43 -32.40
C ILE A 13 -0.35 6.36 -31.33
N LEU A 14 -0.96 5.24 -31.71
CA LEU A 14 -1.20 4.12 -30.80
C LEU A 14 0.09 3.44 -30.33
N ILE A 15 1.09 3.26 -31.21
CA ILE A 15 2.38 2.64 -30.84
C ILE A 15 3.24 3.57 -29.97
N SER A 16 3.19 4.88 -30.20
CA SER A 16 3.89 5.89 -29.38
C SER A 16 3.34 5.95 -27.94
N MET A 17 2.02 5.79 -27.76
CA MET A 17 1.40 5.74 -26.42
C MET A 17 1.64 4.42 -25.67
N MET A 18 2.14 3.38 -26.34
CA MET A 18 2.42 2.07 -25.74
C MET A 18 3.91 1.86 -25.39
N ASN A 19 4.79 2.80 -25.73
CA ASN A 19 6.26 2.63 -25.63
C ASN A 19 6.95 3.64 -24.72
N THR A 20 6.41 3.87 -23.52
CA THR A 20 7.23 4.28 -22.39
C THR A 20 7.31 3.13 -21.40
N PRO A 21 8.25 2.18 -21.56
CA PRO A 21 8.67 1.37 -20.42
C PRO A 21 9.10 2.35 -19.33
N PRO A 22 8.51 2.31 -18.13
CA PRO A 22 9.00 3.14 -17.05
C PRO A 22 10.47 2.77 -16.85
N ALA A 23 11.30 3.81 -16.84
CA ALA A 23 12.74 3.72 -16.80
C ALA A 23 13.18 2.67 -15.76
N LYS A 24 14.23 1.91 -16.09
CA LYS A 24 14.94 1.04 -15.14
C LYS A 24 15.46 1.80 -13.90
N SER A 25 15.33 3.13 -13.85
CA SER A 25 15.66 3.96 -12.70
C SER A 25 14.52 4.01 -11.69
N ARG A 26 14.90 3.90 -10.42
CA ARG A 26 14.05 4.12 -9.26
C ARG A 26 13.42 5.52 -9.32
N VAL A 27 12.15 5.65 -8.92
CA VAL A 27 11.44 6.95 -8.91
C VAL A 27 11.33 7.46 -7.48
N GLY A 28 12.04 8.55 -7.16
CA GLY A 28 12.09 9.11 -5.81
C GLY A 28 10.70 9.49 -5.24
N THR A 29 9.82 10.07 -6.06
CA THR A 29 8.45 10.44 -5.66
C THR A 29 7.64 9.23 -5.19
N LEU A 30 7.77 8.09 -5.87
CA LEU A 30 7.06 6.87 -5.50
C LEU A 30 7.59 6.28 -4.19
N ASP A 31 8.90 6.33 -3.97
CA ASP A 31 9.46 5.97 -2.67
C ASP A 31 8.97 6.94 -1.59
N ALA A 32 8.92 8.25 -1.85
CA ALA A 32 8.41 9.20 -0.87
C ALA A 32 6.94 8.98 -0.51
N MET A 33 6.08 8.66 -1.49
CA MET A 33 4.68 8.28 -1.23
C MET A 33 4.59 7.04 -0.32
N ARG A 34 5.41 6.03 -0.58
CA ARG A 34 5.46 4.81 0.25
C ARG A 34 5.98 5.11 1.65
N GLY A 35 7.00 5.96 1.75
CA GLY A 35 7.56 6.38 3.03
C GLY A 35 6.57 7.18 3.86
N LEU A 36 5.84 8.10 3.23
CA LEU A 36 4.76 8.84 3.88
C LEU A 36 3.66 7.90 4.38
N ALA A 37 3.23 6.94 3.56
CA ALA A 37 2.23 5.96 3.97
C ALA A 37 2.68 5.18 5.22
N ILE A 38 3.96 4.76 5.25
CA ILE A 38 4.54 4.04 6.39
C ILE A 38 4.64 4.91 7.64
N ILE A 39 5.05 6.18 7.51
CA ILE A 39 5.13 7.10 8.65
C ILE A 39 3.75 7.31 9.26
N ILE A 40 2.73 7.56 8.44
CA ILE A 40 1.35 7.72 8.92
C ILE A 40 0.87 6.42 9.59
N MET A 41 1.24 5.25 9.04
CA MET A 41 0.90 3.94 9.61
C MET A 41 1.61 3.67 10.95
N ILE A 42 2.85 4.13 11.12
CA ILE A 42 3.54 4.08 12.42
C ILE A 42 2.79 4.93 13.44
N VAL A 43 2.35 6.13 13.06
CA VAL A 43 1.54 7.01 13.93
C VAL A 43 0.22 6.35 14.31
N ASP A 44 -0.47 5.73 13.36
CA ASP A 44 -1.69 4.93 13.59
C ASP A 44 -1.46 3.82 14.62
N HIS A 45 -0.38 3.06 14.47
CA HIS A 45 -0.04 2.00 15.41
C HIS A 45 0.38 2.52 16.79
N ILE A 46 1.03 3.69 16.87
CA ILE A 46 1.34 4.33 18.16
C ILE A 46 0.05 4.69 18.90
N PHE A 47 -0.96 5.24 18.22
CA PHE A 47 -2.25 5.48 18.84
C PHE A 47 -2.93 4.17 19.27
N SER A 48 -2.78 3.11 18.49
CA SER A 48 -3.27 1.77 18.89
C SER A 48 -2.59 1.25 20.17
N VAL A 49 -1.27 1.50 20.32
CA VAL A 49 -0.54 1.16 21.57
C VAL A 49 -1.13 1.93 22.74
N LEU A 50 -1.38 3.23 22.59
CA LEU A 50 -1.96 4.06 23.66
C LEU A 50 -3.30 3.52 24.13
N GLU A 51 -4.20 3.17 23.20
CA GLU A 51 -5.47 2.50 23.54
C GLU A 51 -5.23 1.19 24.29
N SER A 52 -4.29 0.37 23.82
CA SER A 52 -3.99 -0.96 24.37
C SER A 52 -3.31 -0.95 25.75
N VAL A 53 -2.82 0.20 26.20
CA VAL A 53 -2.26 0.40 27.55
C VAL A 53 -3.18 1.26 28.44
N GLY A 54 -4.44 1.45 28.03
CA GLY A 54 -5.48 2.10 28.82
C GLY A 54 -5.57 3.63 28.67
N VAL A 55 -4.88 4.23 27.70
CA VAL A 55 -5.03 5.66 27.36
C VAL A 55 -6.16 5.80 26.33
N GLU A 56 -7.38 5.50 26.77
CA GLU A 56 -8.58 5.60 25.94
C GLU A 56 -9.11 7.04 25.95
N SER A 57 -9.24 7.65 24.77
CA SER A 57 -9.95 8.92 24.62
C SER A 57 -10.48 9.07 23.20
N ASN A 58 -11.58 9.81 23.05
CA ASN A 58 -12.17 10.12 21.73
C ASN A 58 -11.16 10.77 20.78
N ILE A 59 -10.17 11.50 21.31
CA ILE A 59 -9.12 12.15 20.52
C ILE A 59 -8.14 11.12 19.95
N VAL A 60 -7.74 10.13 20.77
CA VAL A 60 -6.84 9.06 20.35
C VAL A 60 -7.51 8.20 19.29
N GLU A 61 -8.76 7.78 19.51
CA GLU A 61 -9.52 6.98 18.55
C GLU A 61 -9.71 7.72 17.22
N TYR A 62 -10.13 8.99 17.28
CA TYR A 62 -10.29 9.82 16.08
C TYR A 62 -8.97 9.99 15.31
N SER A 63 -7.86 10.20 16.02
CA SER A 63 -6.54 10.37 15.41
C SER A 63 -6.07 9.08 14.75
N ARG A 64 -6.26 7.93 15.41
CA ARG A 64 -6.01 6.59 14.85
C ARG A 64 -6.80 6.39 13.57
N LEU A 65 -8.14 6.48 13.64
CA LEU A 65 -9.01 6.31 12.47
C LEU A 65 -8.64 7.25 11.31
N THR A 66 -8.28 8.50 11.60
CA THR A 66 -7.81 9.45 10.59
C THR A 66 -6.50 8.99 9.96
N ALA A 67 -5.51 8.59 10.76
CA ALA A 67 -4.24 8.08 10.27
C ALA A 67 -4.41 6.81 9.42
N THR A 68 -5.25 5.86 9.85
CA THR A 68 -5.59 4.67 9.06
C THR A 68 -6.20 5.06 7.71
N ARG A 69 -7.15 6.02 7.71
CA ARG A 69 -7.86 6.50 6.52
C ARG A 69 -6.97 7.18 5.47
N PHE A 70 -5.78 7.65 5.85
CA PHE A 70 -4.80 8.19 4.90
C PHE A 70 -3.70 7.20 4.52
N SER A 71 -3.16 6.47 5.49
CA SER A 71 -2.02 5.56 5.26
C SER A 71 -2.37 4.40 4.32
N MET A 72 -3.51 3.74 4.55
CA MET A 72 -3.90 2.56 3.77
C MET A 72 -4.19 2.89 2.30
N PRO A 73 -5.04 3.89 1.97
CA PRO A 73 -5.24 4.28 0.58
C PRO A 73 -3.93 4.66 -0.13
N LEU A 74 -3.07 5.44 0.55
CA LEU A 74 -1.79 5.86 -0.02
C LEU A 74 -0.86 4.66 -0.30
N PHE A 75 -0.76 3.71 0.64
CA PHE A 75 0.02 2.49 0.46
C PHE A 75 -0.51 1.62 -0.69
N MET A 76 -1.83 1.47 -0.79
CA MET A 76 -2.48 0.67 -1.83
C MET A 76 -2.37 1.31 -3.22
N ILE A 77 -2.55 2.63 -3.32
CA ILE A 77 -2.32 3.38 -4.55
C ILE A 77 -0.85 3.24 -4.99
N ALA A 78 0.11 3.43 -4.07
CA ALA A 78 1.53 3.27 -4.39
C ALA A 78 1.84 1.83 -4.84
N SER A 79 1.22 0.82 -4.23
CA SER A 79 1.33 -0.57 -4.66
C SER A 79 0.77 -0.81 -6.06
N GLY A 80 -0.41 -0.26 -6.35
CA GLY A 80 -1.03 -0.34 -7.67
C GLY A 80 -0.19 0.33 -8.75
N ILE A 81 0.42 1.48 -8.43
CA ILE A 81 1.36 2.16 -9.32
C ILE A 81 2.55 1.24 -9.63
N VAL A 82 3.14 0.63 -8.59
CA VAL A 82 4.27 -0.30 -8.78
C VAL A 82 3.87 -1.49 -9.65
N TRP A 83 2.70 -2.08 -9.43
CA TRP A 83 2.25 -3.23 -10.22
C TRP A 83 1.99 -2.87 -11.67
N GLY A 84 1.36 -1.73 -11.94
CA GLY A 84 1.07 -1.28 -13.29
C GLY A 84 2.32 -0.84 -14.06
N ALA A 85 3.27 -0.18 -13.40
CA ALA A 85 4.51 0.29 -14.01
C ALA A 85 5.58 -0.82 -14.15
N TYR A 86 5.82 -1.58 -13.07
CA TYR A 86 6.98 -2.48 -12.98
C TYR A 86 6.61 -3.96 -12.84
N GLY A 87 5.32 -4.28 -12.70
CA GLY A 87 4.85 -5.64 -12.43
C GLY A 87 5.15 -6.14 -11.01
N LEU A 88 4.66 -7.35 -10.71
CA LEU A 88 4.92 -8.00 -9.43
C LEU A 88 6.21 -8.83 -9.49
N ARG A 89 7.14 -8.57 -8.56
CA ARG A 89 8.35 -9.41 -8.38
C ARG A 89 8.05 -10.53 -7.40
N LEU A 90 7.94 -11.78 -7.88
CA LEU A 90 7.56 -12.94 -7.06
C LEU A 90 8.43 -13.14 -5.81
N LYS A 91 9.76 -12.94 -5.91
CA LYS A 91 10.65 -12.99 -4.74
C LYS A 91 10.24 -11.97 -3.66
N ARG A 92 9.87 -10.75 -4.07
CA ARG A 92 9.45 -9.70 -3.14
C ARG A 92 8.06 -9.98 -2.58
N TRP A 93 7.15 -10.50 -3.39
CA TRP A 93 5.85 -10.98 -2.94
C TRP A 93 5.99 -12.06 -1.86
N GLY A 94 6.84 -13.08 -2.08
CA GLY A 94 7.12 -14.11 -1.08
C GLY A 94 7.68 -13.53 0.23
N GLN A 95 8.57 -12.52 0.16
CA GLN A 95 9.04 -11.80 1.36
C GLN A 95 7.90 -11.10 2.10
N VAL A 96 6.96 -10.46 1.37
CA VAL A 96 5.80 -9.79 1.98
C VAL A 96 4.89 -10.81 2.65
N LEU A 97 4.60 -11.92 1.96
CA LEU A 97 3.75 -12.99 2.48
C LEU A 97 4.33 -13.61 3.75
N LEU A 98 5.62 -13.97 3.74
CA LEU A 98 6.30 -14.51 4.91
C LEU A 98 6.30 -13.52 6.08
N LEU A 99 6.59 -12.24 5.81
CA LEU A 99 6.53 -11.21 6.83
C LEU A 99 5.11 -11.03 7.37
N ALA A 100 4.10 -11.08 6.50
CA ALA A 100 2.70 -10.97 6.90
C ALA A 100 2.33 -12.11 7.86
N VAL A 101 2.65 -13.36 7.52
CA VAL A 101 2.42 -14.52 8.39
C VAL A 101 3.16 -14.36 9.73
N ALA A 102 4.43 -13.98 9.71
CA ALA A 102 5.24 -13.80 10.92
C ALA A 102 4.70 -12.70 11.83
N LEU A 103 4.34 -11.54 11.26
CA LEU A 103 3.78 -10.42 12.02
C LEU A 103 2.40 -10.76 12.59
N ASN A 104 1.55 -11.47 11.85
CA ASN A 104 0.26 -11.93 12.36
C ASN A 104 0.42 -12.90 13.53
N ALA A 105 1.32 -13.89 13.41
CA ALA A 105 1.60 -14.82 14.50
C ALA A 105 2.14 -14.11 15.74
N MET A 106 3.11 -13.20 15.56
CA MET A 106 3.71 -12.43 16.63
C MET A 106 2.72 -11.51 17.33
N THR A 107 1.91 -10.76 16.57
CA THR A 107 0.90 -9.85 17.14
C THR A 107 -0.22 -10.60 17.84
N ARG A 108 -0.70 -11.74 17.31
CA ARG A 108 -1.65 -12.59 18.04
C ARG A 108 -1.11 -13.10 19.37
N LEU A 109 0.20 -13.30 19.49
CA LEU A 109 0.85 -13.74 20.72
C LEU A 109 1.09 -12.58 21.70
N LEU A 110 1.68 -11.48 21.22
CA LEU A 110 2.19 -10.38 22.05
C LEU A 110 1.18 -9.25 22.26
N TRP A 111 0.23 -9.09 21.35
CA TRP A 111 -0.73 -7.99 21.30
C TRP A 111 -2.06 -8.46 20.69
N PRO A 112 -2.80 -9.38 21.34
CA PRO A 112 -3.95 -10.06 20.72
C PRO A 112 -5.13 -9.14 20.44
N ASP A 113 -5.25 -8.01 21.12
CA ASP A 113 -6.28 -7.01 20.88
C ASP A 113 -6.00 -6.20 19.59
N PHE A 114 -4.82 -6.36 19.00
CA PHE A 114 -4.43 -5.73 17.73
C PHE A 114 -4.98 -6.52 16.53
N ASN A 115 -6.15 -6.12 16.06
CA ASN A 115 -6.86 -6.76 14.94
C ASN A 115 -6.42 -6.29 13.53
N PHE A 116 -5.37 -5.47 13.41
CA PHE A 116 -4.91 -4.86 12.16
C PHE A 116 -3.88 -5.62 11.29
N PRO A 117 -3.14 -6.66 11.73
CA PRO A 117 -1.98 -7.19 10.99
C PRO A 117 -2.35 -8.01 9.75
N GLU A 118 -3.64 -8.27 9.52
CA GLU A 118 -4.11 -9.10 8.42
C GLU A 118 -4.08 -8.38 7.06
N ILE A 119 -3.84 -7.06 7.03
CA ILE A 119 -3.86 -6.26 5.80
C ILE A 119 -2.79 -6.65 4.79
N LEU A 120 -1.59 -7.04 5.24
CA LEU A 120 -0.53 -7.54 4.35
C LEU A 120 -0.87 -8.92 3.79
N LEU A 121 -1.64 -9.74 4.52
CA LEU A 121 -2.14 -11.01 4.01
C LEU A 121 -3.17 -10.76 2.91
N VAL A 122 -4.10 -9.82 3.12
CA VAL A 122 -5.08 -9.42 2.09
C VAL A 122 -4.37 -8.87 0.84
N TRP A 123 -3.38 -7.98 1.02
CA TRP A 123 -2.54 -7.51 -0.08
C TRP A 123 -1.84 -8.66 -0.82
N SER A 124 -1.29 -9.63 -0.07
CA SER A 124 -0.58 -10.78 -0.64
C SER A 124 -1.52 -11.72 -1.39
N ALA A 125 -2.76 -11.87 -0.93
CA ALA A 125 -3.81 -12.64 -1.60
C ALA A 125 -4.24 -11.95 -2.89
N LEU A 126 -4.48 -10.63 -2.87
CA LEU A 126 -4.77 -9.85 -4.08
C LEU A 126 -3.63 -9.94 -5.10
N ALA A 127 -2.38 -9.99 -4.64
CA ALA A 127 -1.21 -10.11 -5.49
C ALA A 127 -1.17 -11.41 -6.31
N ILE A 128 -1.89 -12.47 -5.92
CA ILE A 128 -2.04 -13.68 -6.74
C ILE A 128 -2.71 -13.33 -8.08
N PHE A 129 -3.67 -12.40 -8.05
CA PHE A 129 -4.43 -11.93 -9.22
C PHE A 129 -3.83 -10.69 -9.88
N TRP A 130 -2.57 -10.34 -9.57
CA TRP A 130 -1.96 -9.08 -10.02
C TRP A 130 -2.07 -8.85 -11.54
N ARG A 131 -1.94 -9.90 -12.36
CA ARG A 131 -2.05 -9.79 -13.83
C ARG A 131 -3.45 -9.35 -14.26
N LEU A 132 -4.48 -9.91 -13.63
CA LEU A 132 -5.88 -9.54 -13.91
C LEU A 132 -6.15 -8.12 -13.44
N ILE A 133 -5.66 -7.75 -12.25
CA ILE A 133 -5.84 -6.42 -11.69
C ILE A 133 -5.17 -5.37 -12.56
N VAL A 134 -3.93 -5.61 -12.97
CA VAL A 134 -3.19 -4.71 -13.87
C VAL A 134 -3.88 -4.62 -15.23
N ARG A 135 -4.41 -5.72 -15.76
CA ARG A 135 -5.10 -5.72 -17.05
C ARG A 135 -6.45 -5.01 -17.00
N TYR A 136 -7.22 -5.20 -15.93
CA TYR A 136 -8.60 -4.72 -15.78
C TYR A 136 -8.79 -3.93 -14.47
N PRO A 137 -8.14 -2.77 -14.31
CA PRO A 137 -8.19 -2.01 -13.06
C PRO A 137 -9.59 -1.48 -12.73
N ILE A 138 -10.36 -1.04 -13.74
CA ILE A 138 -11.75 -0.57 -13.53
C ILE A 138 -12.63 -1.71 -13.04
N ILE A 139 -12.53 -2.91 -13.65
CA ILE A 139 -13.29 -4.09 -13.20
C ILE A 139 -12.90 -4.44 -11.75
N THR A 140 -11.61 -4.37 -11.41
CA THR A 140 -11.13 -4.59 -10.04
C THR A 140 -11.77 -3.61 -9.06
N MET A 141 -11.86 -2.32 -9.42
CA MET A 141 -12.50 -1.29 -8.59
C MET A 141 -14.01 -1.55 -8.44
N ILE A 142 -14.70 -1.95 -9.51
CA ILE A 142 -16.13 -2.31 -9.45
C ILE A 142 -16.35 -3.49 -8.52
N ILE A 143 -15.56 -4.56 -8.65
CA ILE A 143 -15.63 -5.73 -7.74
C ILE A 143 -15.37 -5.29 -6.30
N GLY A 144 -14.35 -4.44 -6.08
CA GLY A 144 -14.05 -3.89 -4.77
C GLY A 144 -15.21 -3.11 -4.17
N TYR A 145 -15.85 -2.25 -4.97
CA TYR A 145 -17.04 -1.50 -4.56
C TYR A 145 -18.20 -2.44 -4.21
N THR A 146 -18.52 -3.39 -5.09
CA THR A 146 -19.57 -4.40 -4.84
C THR A 146 -19.30 -5.17 -3.55
N HIS A 147 -18.06 -5.60 -3.30
CA HIS A 147 -17.69 -6.24 -2.05
C HIS A 147 -17.96 -5.31 -0.84
N THR A 148 -17.52 -4.06 -0.89
CA THR A 148 -17.70 -3.11 0.22
C THR A 148 -19.15 -2.73 0.48
N THR A 149 -20.04 -2.88 -0.48
CA THR A 149 -21.45 -2.53 -0.33
C THR A 149 -22.32 -3.73 0.04
N TYR A 150 -22.02 -4.91 -0.48
CA TYR A 150 -22.92 -6.06 -0.39
C TYR A 150 -22.32 -7.28 0.33
N TRP A 151 -20.99 -7.38 0.41
CA TRP A 151 -20.29 -8.55 0.96
C TRP A 151 -19.24 -8.14 1.99
N MET A 152 -19.57 -7.15 2.83
CA MET A 152 -18.67 -6.73 3.90
C MET A 152 -18.42 -7.90 4.85
N LEU A 153 -17.15 -8.08 5.21
CA LEU A 153 -16.77 -9.02 6.24
C LEU A 153 -16.92 -8.35 7.61
N PRO A 154 -17.26 -9.12 8.67
CA PRO A 154 -17.27 -8.63 10.05
C PRO A 154 -15.83 -8.40 10.54
N TRP A 155 -15.18 -7.42 9.92
CA TRP A 155 -13.78 -7.08 10.04
C TRP A 155 -13.67 -5.63 10.50
N GLN A 156 -12.89 -5.38 11.54
CA GLN A 156 -12.63 -4.03 12.03
C GLN A 156 -11.39 -3.45 11.34
N GLY A 157 -11.61 -2.64 10.30
CA GLY A 157 -10.55 -2.05 9.49
C GLY A 157 -10.92 -1.97 8.01
N PHE A 158 -9.90 -1.73 7.17
CA PHE A 158 -10.10 -1.64 5.73
C PHE A 158 -10.55 -2.98 5.16
N GLN A 159 -11.70 -2.96 4.49
CA GLN A 159 -12.26 -4.12 3.82
C GLN A 159 -11.38 -4.53 2.63
N PRO A 160 -11.28 -5.83 2.31
CA PRO A 160 -10.55 -6.29 1.11
C PRO A 160 -10.99 -5.61 -0.18
N GLY A 161 -12.29 -5.28 -0.30
CA GLY A 161 -12.82 -4.53 -1.42
C GLY A 161 -12.28 -3.10 -1.52
N GLU A 162 -12.09 -2.38 -0.39
CA GLU A 162 -11.47 -1.04 -0.39
C GLU A 162 -10.04 -1.11 -0.91
N LEU A 163 -9.30 -2.14 -0.49
CA LEU A 163 -7.93 -2.40 -0.96
C LEU A 163 -7.90 -2.58 -2.48
N ALA A 164 -8.83 -3.37 -3.03
CA ALA A 164 -8.95 -3.57 -4.46
C ALA A 164 -9.25 -2.25 -5.21
N ILE A 165 -10.10 -1.38 -4.65
CA ILE A 165 -10.39 -0.05 -5.22
C ILE A 165 -9.12 0.79 -5.31
N PHE A 166 -8.40 0.99 -4.20
CA PHE A 166 -7.22 1.85 -4.17
C PHE A 166 -6.06 1.29 -5.01
N LEU A 167 -5.90 -0.03 -5.02
CA LEU A 167 -4.94 -0.70 -5.88
C LEU A 167 -5.26 -0.48 -7.36
N GLY A 168 -6.52 -0.63 -7.76
CA GLY A 168 -6.98 -0.36 -9.12
C GLY A 168 -6.77 1.10 -9.54
N ALA A 169 -7.04 2.04 -8.64
CA ALA A 169 -6.76 3.47 -8.85
C ALA A 169 -5.25 3.72 -9.08
N GLY A 170 -4.39 3.10 -8.29
CA GLY A 170 -2.93 3.16 -8.50
C GLY A 170 -2.49 2.62 -9.86
N VAL A 171 -3.07 1.50 -10.31
CA VAL A 171 -2.82 0.96 -11.66
C VAL A 171 -3.26 1.95 -12.74
N LEU A 172 -4.42 2.58 -12.60
CA LEU A 172 -4.88 3.61 -13.55
C LEU A 172 -3.91 4.80 -13.60
N ILE A 173 -3.44 5.28 -12.44
CA ILE A 173 -2.44 6.35 -12.35
C ILE A 173 -1.16 5.95 -13.10
N SER A 174 -0.67 4.70 -12.94
CA SER A 174 0.55 4.26 -13.64
C SER A 174 0.43 4.25 -15.17
N LYS A 175 -0.79 4.10 -15.70
CA LYS A 175 -1.08 4.09 -17.15
C LYS A 175 -1.42 5.48 -17.69
N SER A 176 -1.66 6.44 -16.80
CA SER A 176 -1.98 7.81 -17.20
C SER A 176 -0.75 8.53 -17.72
N SER A 177 -0.93 9.45 -18.67
CA SER A 177 0.14 10.26 -19.25
C SER A 177 0.65 11.37 -18.31
N LEU A 178 0.57 11.16 -16.99
CA LEU A 178 1.03 12.10 -15.95
C LEU A 178 2.56 12.07 -15.83
N SER A 179 3.25 12.26 -16.95
CA SER A 179 4.72 12.29 -17.03
C SER A 179 5.33 13.32 -16.06
N TRP A 180 4.60 14.37 -15.71
CA TRP A 180 5.02 15.39 -14.75
C TRP A 180 5.10 14.88 -13.30
N LEU A 181 4.28 13.90 -12.88
CA LEU A 181 4.37 13.27 -11.55
C LEU A 181 5.65 12.45 -11.41
N TRP A 182 6.13 11.91 -12.54
CA TRP A 182 7.29 11.03 -12.62
C TRP A 182 8.58 11.78 -12.98
N LYS A 183 8.47 13.00 -13.53
CA LYS A 183 9.61 13.90 -13.73
C LYS A 183 10.11 14.30 -12.35
N GLU A 184 11.20 13.68 -11.90
CA GLU A 184 11.85 14.06 -10.65
C GLU A 184 12.21 15.55 -10.70
N PRO A 185 11.53 16.41 -9.93
CA PRO A 185 12.09 17.74 -9.69
C PRO A 185 13.32 17.47 -8.83
N ARG A 186 14.54 17.67 -9.38
CA ARG A 186 15.85 17.55 -8.71
C ARG A 186 15.65 17.39 -7.20
N THR A 187 15.64 16.14 -6.73
CA THR A 187 15.23 15.69 -5.38
C THR A 187 15.35 16.82 -4.37
N SER A 188 14.24 17.48 -4.06
CA SER A 188 14.25 18.53 -3.05
C SER A 188 14.66 17.89 -1.73
N ARG A 189 15.53 18.55 -0.95
CA ARG A 189 15.99 18.05 0.36
C ARG A 189 14.84 17.65 1.30
N LEU A 190 13.63 18.15 1.03
CA LEU A 190 12.41 17.88 1.79
C LEU A 190 11.83 16.48 1.56
N ILE A 191 11.97 15.91 0.35
CA ILE A 191 11.36 14.63 -0.01
C ILE A 191 12.29 13.45 0.30
N GLU A 192 13.60 13.69 0.35
CA GLU A 192 14.61 12.64 0.53
C GLU A 192 14.45 11.81 1.80
N PRO A 193 14.09 12.36 2.98
CA PRO A 193 13.84 11.56 4.18
C PRO A 193 12.66 10.59 3.99
N LEU A 194 11.57 11.07 3.37
CA LEU A 194 10.40 10.23 3.06
C LEU A 194 10.79 9.15 2.05
N ALA A 195 11.52 9.52 1.00
CA ALA A 195 12.00 8.57 0.02
C ALA A 195 12.84 7.47 0.71
N PHE A 196 13.78 7.84 1.59
CA PHE A 196 14.58 6.88 2.35
C PHE A 196 13.74 5.84 3.08
N VAL A 197 12.68 6.26 3.78
CA VAL A 197 11.75 5.33 4.44
C VAL A 197 11.10 4.41 3.42
N GLY A 198 10.56 4.95 2.34
CA GLY A 198 9.94 4.15 1.28
C GLY A 198 10.91 3.27 0.49
N ARG A 199 12.23 3.49 0.63
CA ARG A 199 13.24 2.60 0.06
C ARG A 199 13.34 1.27 0.79
N TYR A 200 13.03 1.24 2.09
CA TYR A 200 13.11 0.06 2.96
C TYR A 200 11.77 -0.28 3.64
N PRO A 201 10.68 -0.40 2.88
CA PRO A 201 9.34 -0.35 3.45
C PRO A 201 9.01 -1.56 4.31
N LEU A 202 9.40 -2.77 3.89
CA LEU A 202 9.17 -3.98 4.67
C LEU A 202 9.98 -4.01 5.97
N THR A 203 11.22 -3.54 5.94
CA THR A 203 12.10 -3.52 7.11
C THR A 203 11.56 -2.56 8.15
N ILE A 204 11.19 -1.35 7.74
CA ILE A 204 10.64 -0.33 8.64
C ILE A 204 9.25 -0.76 9.13
N TYR A 205 8.40 -1.28 8.23
CA TYR A 205 7.08 -1.76 8.60
C TYR A 205 7.14 -2.94 9.61
N GLY A 206 7.93 -3.97 9.31
CA GLY A 206 8.07 -5.12 10.21
C GLY A 206 8.76 -4.77 11.52
N GLY A 207 9.81 -3.94 11.45
CA GLY A 207 10.59 -3.53 12.62
C GLY A 207 9.76 -2.74 13.62
N HIS A 208 9.01 -1.72 13.19
CA HIS A 208 8.22 -0.94 14.13
C HIS A 208 7.09 -1.76 14.76
N LEU A 209 6.40 -2.62 13.98
CA LEU A 209 5.35 -3.48 14.54
C LEU A 209 5.89 -4.46 15.58
N ALA A 210 7.07 -5.05 15.33
CA ALA A 210 7.72 -5.91 16.32
C ALA A 210 8.06 -5.16 17.61
N ILE A 211 8.62 -3.96 17.48
CA ILE A 211 8.94 -3.11 18.64
C ILE A 211 7.68 -2.75 19.42
N LEU A 212 6.62 -2.28 18.74
CA LEU A 212 5.38 -1.89 19.41
C LEU A 212 4.68 -3.08 20.08
N ALA A 213 4.64 -4.25 19.43
CA ALA A 213 4.09 -5.46 20.02
C ALA A 213 4.84 -5.88 21.30
N LEU A 214 6.18 -5.76 21.31
CA LEU A 214 6.98 -6.01 22.51
C LEU A 214 6.70 -4.98 23.61
N ILE A 215 6.54 -3.71 23.27
CA ILE A 215 6.19 -2.65 24.24
C ILE A 215 4.83 -2.96 24.88
N VAL A 216 3.82 -3.31 24.10
CA VAL A 216 2.49 -3.66 24.63
C VAL A 216 2.54 -4.91 25.49
N ALA A 217 3.27 -5.94 25.05
CA ALA A 217 3.44 -7.16 25.84
C ALA A 217 4.13 -6.88 27.19
N ALA A 218 5.14 -6.00 27.21
CA ALA A 218 5.84 -5.60 28.42
C ALA A 218 4.95 -4.76 29.34
N ALA A 219 4.21 -3.80 28.79
CA ALA A 219 3.32 -2.93 29.56
C ALA A 219 2.15 -3.68 30.22
N ASN A 220 1.74 -4.80 29.65
CA ASN A 220 0.62 -5.62 30.12
C ASN A 220 1.06 -6.91 30.85
N ASP A 221 2.32 -6.98 31.31
CA ASP A 221 2.90 -8.14 32.02
C ASP A 221 2.75 -9.49 31.28
N ARG A 222 2.65 -9.48 29.95
CA ARG A 222 2.48 -10.70 29.15
C ARG A 222 3.79 -11.39 28.80
N LEU A 223 4.93 -10.75 29.01
CA LEU A 223 6.24 -11.36 28.74
C LEU A 223 6.58 -12.46 29.74
N THR A 224 6.06 -12.39 30.96
CA THR A 224 6.30 -13.35 32.03
C THR A 224 5.41 -14.60 31.91
N SER A 225 4.29 -14.52 31.20
CA SER A 225 3.37 -15.66 30.98
C SER A 225 3.73 -16.56 29.80
N LEU A 226 4.82 -16.23 29.08
CA LEU A 226 5.35 -17.01 27.96
C LEU A 226 6.41 -18.04 28.38
N PHE A 227 6.81 -18.05 29.65
CA PHE A 227 7.79 -18.95 30.26
C PHE A 227 7.15 -19.72 31.42
#